data_AF-A0A2V9K910-F1
#
_entry.id   AF-A0A2V9K910-F1
#
_cell.length_a   1.000
_cell.length_b   1.000
_cell.length_c   1.000
_cell.angle_alpha   90.00
_cell.angle_beta   90.00
_cell.angle_gamma   90.00
#
_symmetry.space_group_name_H-M   'P 1'
#
loop_
_entity.id
_entity.type
_entity.pdbx_description
1 polymer ?
#
loop_
_entity_poly.entity_id
_entity_poly.type
_entity_poly.pdbx_seq_one_letter_code
_entity_poly.pdbx_strand_id
1 'polypeptide(L)'
;GERYQTADYLRGLYYAVLEGRFLFEFIYQEDLPTATLSKYRALLLPNAAYLRDGECEAIRRYVARGGSLWATFETSRYNEWGDPREDLALADVFGASLAGDVVGPAGNSYMRIERPHALTRNFQRTSLLPGPEYRLHVRGHRAGLPELTVVPAYPAFPPEMVYPRTPRTEEPAALLSETGGSRVVYFPGDVDRTFWRSGNTDLSQLIRNSVTWVMGEAEPLLTVEGDGVIEMFLWETDAGFALHVLNYTNPQMTRPFVRGFYPAGPFSVSLMLPGARRVSEVRTLRTPTTLSYRLEGGRVRFVLPKVTDYEIVALV
;
A
#
# COMPACT_ATOMS: atom_id res chain seq x y z
N GLY A 1 12.60 -7.27 25.40
CA GLY A 1 11.40 -7.43 24.57
C GLY A 1 11.59 -6.55 23.36
N GLU A 2 11.52 -7.13 22.16
CA GLU A 2 11.55 -6.35 20.91
C GLU A 2 10.45 -5.31 20.99
N ARG A 3 10.79 -4.04 21.27
CA ARG A 3 9.94 -2.92 20.89
C ARG A 3 9.60 -3.17 19.43
N TYR A 4 8.32 -3.30 19.12
CA TYR A 4 7.83 -3.38 17.74
C TYR A 4 8.68 -2.44 16.90
N GLN A 5 9.47 -2.98 15.96
CA GLN A 5 10.28 -2.11 15.11
C GLN A 5 9.27 -1.39 14.22
N THR A 6 8.82 -0.21 14.66
CA THR A 6 7.78 0.59 14.00
C THR A 6 8.12 0.82 12.52
N ALA A 7 9.40 0.83 12.19
CA ALA A 7 9.90 0.95 10.83
C ALA A 7 9.52 -0.22 9.90
N ASP A 8 9.30 -1.44 10.40
CA ASP A 8 9.02 -2.60 9.55
C ASP A 8 7.65 -2.54 8.86
N TYR A 9 6.64 -2.01 9.55
CA TYR A 9 5.32 -1.75 8.94
C TYR A 9 5.46 -0.83 7.74
N LEU A 10 6.16 0.30 7.93
CA LEU A 10 6.40 1.26 6.87
C LEU A 10 7.26 0.68 5.75
N ARG A 11 8.32 -0.07 6.06
CA ARG A 11 9.19 -0.71 5.06
C ARG A 11 8.41 -1.70 4.19
N GLY A 12 7.52 -2.49 4.79
CA GLY A 12 6.66 -3.43 4.07
C GLY A 12 5.71 -2.72 3.11
N LEU A 13 4.99 -1.71 3.59
CA LEU A 13 4.13 -0.89 2.73
C LEU A 13 4.93 -0.19 1.63
N TYR A 14 6.05 0.46 1.97
CA TYR A 14 6.92 1.16 1.04
C TYR A 14 7.41 0.23 -0.09
N TYR A 15 7.87 -0.97 0.26
CA TYR A 15 8.27 -1.97 -0.73
C TYR A 15 7.10 -2.34 -1.65
N ALA A 16 5.92 -2.63 -1.09
CA ALA A 16 4.75 -3.02 -1.87
C ALA A 16 4.30 -1.90 -2.84
N VAL A 17 4.39 -0.63 -2.42
CA VAL A 17 4.02 0.49 -3.31
C VAL A 17 5.06 0.75 -4.40
N LEU A 18 6.35 0.50 -4.13
CA LEU A 18 7.41 0.51 -5.16
C LEU A 18 7.19 -0.58 -6.20
N GLU A 19 6.91 -1.82 -5.78
CA GLU A 19 6.57 -2.92 -6.69
C GLU A 19 5.30 -2.63 -7.48
N GLY A 20 4.36 -1.89 -6.89
CA GLY A 20 3.11 -1.49 -7.52
C GLY A 20 3.22 -0.27 -8.45
N ARG A 21 4.39 0.39 -8.54
CA ARG A 21 4.61 1.60 -9.35
C ARG A 21 3.69 2.77 -8.98
N PHE A 22 3.33 2.89 -7.71
CA PHE A 22 2.49 4.01 -7.26
C PHE A 22 3.34 5.27 -7.06
N LEU A 23 2.76 6.43 -7.38
CA LEU A 23 3.25 7.71 -6.89
C LEU A 23 2.69 7.94 -5.49
N PHE A 24 3.55 8.26 -4.53
CA PHE A 24 3.16 8.51 -3.15
C PHE A 24 4.07 9.58 -2.52
N GLU A 25 3.64 10.10 -1.39
CA GLU A 25 4.38 11.08 -0.59
C GLU A 25 4.22 10.73 0.89
N PHE A 26 5.18 11.17 1.71
CA PHE A 26 5.11 11.04 3.15
C PHE A 26 4.44 12.28 3.76
N ILE A 27 3.39 12.04 4.54
CA ILE A 27 2.73 13.08 5.32
C ILE A 27 3.09 12.84 6.77
N TYR A 28 3.67 13.83 7.42
CA TYR A 28 3.89 13.78 8.87
C TYR A 28 2.55 13.87 9.59
N GLN A 29 2.41 13.19 10.71
CA GLN A 29 1.18 13.17 11.51
C GLN A 29 0.73 14.59 11.93
N GLU A 30 1.68 15.50 12.12
CA GLU A 30 1.43 16.92 12.43
C GLU A 30 0.79 17.69 11.25
N ASP A 31 0.94 17.18 10.03
CA ASP A 31 0.46 17.77 8.77
C ASP A 31 -0.81 17.10 8.22
N LEU A 32 -1.66 16.56 9.11
CA LEU A 32 -2.97 16.00 8.77
C LEU A 32 -4.15 17.00 8.54
N PRO A 33 -4.02 18.34 8.38
CA PRO A 33 -5.17 19.16 8.02
C PRO A 33 -5.88 18.69 6.75
N THR A 34 -7.21 18.79 6.72
CA THR A 34 -8.05 18.33 5.59
C THR A 34 -7.65 18.96 4.25
N ALA A 35 -7.11 20.18 4.25
CA ALA A 35 -6.62 20.84 3.03
C ALA A 35 -5.43 20.08 2.41
N THR A 36 -4.50 19.58 3.23
CA THR A 36 -3.38 18.75 2.79
C THR A 36 -3.88 17.43 2.23
N LEU A 37 -4.77 16.75 2.96
CA LEU A 37 -5.30 15.44 2.57
C LEU A 37 -6.10 15.48 1.27
N SER A 38 -6.76 16.60 0.95
CA SER A 38 -7.59 16.73 -0.26
C SER A 38 -6.83 16.59 -1.59
N LYS A 39 -5.49 16.70 -1.56
CA LYS A 39 -4.62 16.48 -2.73
C LYS A 39 -4.42 14.99 -3.03
N TYR A 40 -4.64 14.12 -2.05
CA TYR A 40 -4.36 12.69 -2.15
C TYR A 40 -5.65 11.91 -2.29
N ARG A 41 -5.64 10.95 -3.21
CA ARG A 41 -6.78 10.09 -3.46
C ARG A 41 -6.98 9.02 -2.38
N ALA A 42 -5.89 8.53 -1.82
CA ALA A 42 -5.91 7.58 -0.73
C ALA A 42 -4.86 7.96 0.32
N LEU A 43 -5.21 7.78 1.59
CA LEU A 43 -4.31 7.83 2.73
C LEU A 43 -3.94 6.40 3.13
N LEU A 44 -2.64 6.12 3.32
CA LEU A 44 -2.14 4.81 3.72
C LEU A 44 -1.54 4.91 5.13
N LEU A 45 -2.08 4.15 6.07
CA LEU A 45 -1.72 4.18 7.50
C LEU A 45 -1.13 2.83 7.93
N PRO A 46 0.18 2.58 7.70
CA PRO A 46 0.84 1.37 8.14
C PRO A 46 1.02 1.40 9.66
N ASN A 47 0.11 0.75 10.39
CA ASN A 47 0.08 0.70 11.86
C ASN A 47 0.29 2.06 12.55
N ALA A 48 -0.50 3.07 12.18
CA ALA A 48 -0.50 4.38 12.86
C ALA A 48 -1.20 4.26 14.22
N ALA A 49 -0.56 3.55 15.15
CA ALA A 49 -1.18 3.06 16.38
C ALA A 49 -1.53 4.19 17.37
N TYR A 50 -0.76 5.27 17.34
CA TYR A 50 -0.89 6.43 18.22
C TYR A 50 -1.41 7.62 17.41
N LEU A 51 -2.66 7.99 17.63
CA LEU A 51 -3.29 9.15 16.98
C LEU A 51 -4.00 10.00 18.04
N ARG A 52 -3.91 11.32 17.91
CA ARG A 52 -4.70 12.28 18.69
C ARG A 52 -6.14 12.28 18.20
N ASP A 53 -7.07 12.69 19.04
CA ASP A 53 -8.49 12.76 18.65
C ASP A 53 -8.73 13.72 17.48
N GLY A 54 -7.97 14.82 17.41
CA GLY A 54 -8.03 15.76 16.29
C GLY A 54 -7.55 15.18 14.95
N GLU A 55 -6.58 14.24 14.99
CA GLU A 55 -6.07 13.55 13.80
C GLU A 55 -7.06 12.50 13.32
N CYS A 56 -7.64 11.73 14.25
CA CYS A 56 -8.75 10.82 13.94
C CYS A 56 -9.91 11.58 13.29
N GLU A 57 -10.27 12.76 13.82
CA GLU A 57 -11.33 13.59 13.24
C GLU A 57 -10.97 14.19 11.87
N ALA A 58 -9.70 14.49 11.62
CA ALA A 58 -9.26 14.89 10.29
C ALA A 58 -9.40 13.75 9.27
N ILE A 59 -9.05 12.52 9.67
CA ILE A 59 -9.19 11.31 8.85
C ILE A 59 -10.67 11.01 8.57
N ARG A 60 -11.55 11.08 9.58
CA ARG A 60 -13.00 10.93 9.37
C ARG A 60 -13.54 11.92 8.35
N ARG A 61 -13.19 13.20 8.48
CA ARG A 61 -13.63 14.26 7.55
C ARG A 61 -13.07 14.06 6.14
N TYR A 62 -11.84 13.56 6.02
CA TYR A 62 -11.25 13.21 4.73
C TYR A 62 -12.03 12.08 4.05
N VAL A 63 -12.33 11.01 4.78
CA VAL A 63 -13.15 9.90 4.27
C VAL A 63 -14.57 10.36 3.94
N ALA A 64 -15.23 11.14 4.80
CA ALA A 64 -16.57 11.67 4.54
C ALA A 64 -16.65 12.55 3.28
N ARG A 65 -15.53 13.09 2.79
CA ARG A 65 -15.44 13.92 1.57
C ARG A 65 -15.04 13.14 0.31
N GLY A 66 -15.02 11.80 0.35
CA GLY A 66 -14.65 10.98 -0.80
C GLY A 66 -13.19 10.52 -0.81
N GLY A 67 -12.40 10.85 0.23
CA GLY A 67 -11.05 10.32 0.40
C GLY A 67 -11.07 8.83 0.73
N SER A 68 -10.14 8.06 0.17
CA SER A 68 -10.02 6.62 0.45
C SER A 68 -8.97 6.32 1.51
N LEU A 69 -9.12 5.20 2.22
CA LEU A 69 -8.24 4.85 3.33
C LEU A 69 -7.76 3.40 3.21
N TRP A 70 -6.47 3.19 3.46
CA TRP A 70 -5.90 1.88 3.69
C TRP A 70 -5.19 1.90 5.04
N ALA A 71 -5.50 0.97 5.93
CA ALA A 71 -4.92 0.93 7.27
C ALA A 71 -4.64 -0.49 7.74
N THR A 72 -3.66 -0.64 8.63
CA THR A 72 -3.28 -1.94 9.20
C THR A 72 -3.24 -1.93 10.72
N PHE A 73 -3.40 -3.13 11.28
CA PHE A 73 -3.10 -3.51 12.65
C PHE A 73 -3.68 -2.56 13.70
N GLU A 74 -2.87 -2.02 14.61
CA GLU A 74 -3.32 -1.22 15.76
C GLU A 74 -3.65 0.23 15.42
N THR A 75 -3.80 0.59 14.14
CA THR A 75 -4.09 1.97 13.74
C THR A 75 -5.24 2.57 14.56
N SER A 76 -4.98 3.70 15.22
CA SER A 76 -5.90 4.43 16.12
C SER A 76 -6.21 3.79 17.50
N ARG A 77 -5.47 2.74 17.92
CA ARG A 77 -5.67 2.02 19.19
C ARG A 77 -5.33 2.84 20.44
N TYR A 78 -4.34 3.73 20.35
CA TYR A 78 -3.78 4.47 21.48
C TYR A 78 -3.86 5.99 21.24
N ASN A 79 -4.05 6.76 22.31
CA ASN A 79 -3.94 8.22 22.27
C ASN A 79 -2.47 8.67 22.14
N GLU A 80 -2.20 9.98 22.13
CA GLU A 80 -0.85 10.53 22.01
C GLU A 80 0.07 10.26 23.21
N TRP A 81 -0.49 9.88 24.35
CA TRP A 81 0.25 9.52 25.57
C TRP A 81 0.54 8.02 25.64
N GLY A 82 0.00 7.25 24.70
CA GLY A 82 0.11 5.79 24.64
C GLY A 82 -0.92 5.05 25.50
N ASP A 83 -1.93 5.74 26.00
CA ASP A 83 -3.02 5.09 26.73
C ASP A 83 -3.91 4.32 25.74
N PRO A 84 -4.25 3.05 26.04
CA PRO A 84 -5.18 2.28 25.24
C PRO A 84 -6.58 2.88 25.36
N ARG A 85 -7.27 3.01 24.23
CA ARG A 85 -8.70 3.37 24.18
C ARG A 85 -9.60 2.19 24.54
N GLU A 86 -10.89 2.43 24.78
CA GLU A 86 -11.87 1.33 24.93
C GLU A 86 -12.12 0.60 23.59
N ASP A 87 -12.15 1.35 22.50
CA ASP A 87 -12.24 0.85 21.11
C ASP A 87 -11.25 1.62 20.21
N LEU A 88 -11.13 1.23 18.94
CA LEU A 88 -10.38 1.99 17.93
C LEU A 88 -11.02 3.36 17.77
N ALA A 89 -10.23 4.44 17.78
CA ALA A 89 -10.80 5.75 17.52
C ALA A 89 -11.44 5.83 16.14
N LEU A 90 -10.92 5.13 15.13
CA LEU A 90 -11.50 5.08 13.78
C LEU A 90 -12.43 3.86 13.55
N ALA A 91 -13.00 3.28 14.62
CA ALA A 91 -13.89 2.12 14.53
C ALA A 91 -15.05 2.31 13.54
N ASP A 92 -15.63 3.50 13.49
CA ASP A 92 -16.71 3.88 12.58
C ASP A 92 -16.26 3.91 11.11
N VAL A 93 -15.03 4.38 10.85
CA VAL A 93 -14.44 4.40 9.50
C VAL A 93 -14.05 3.00 9.03
N PHE A 94 -13.49 2.19 9.92
CA PHE A 94 -13.09 0.82 9.63
C PHE A 94 -14.27 -0.14 9.56
N GLY A 95 -15.41 0.22 10.16
CA GLY A 95 -16.54 -0.68 10.35
C GLY A 95 -16.19 -1.87 11.26
N ALA A 96 -15.31 -1.65 12.24
CA ALA A 96 -14.77 -2.67 13.13
C ALA A 96 -14.72 -2.17 14.57
N SER A 97 -15.00 -3.05 15.53
CA SER A 97 -14.76 -2.80 16.96
C SER A 97 -13.86 -3.86 17.56
N LEU A 98 -13.07 -3.48 18.55
CA LEU A 98 -12.25 -4.41 19.33
C LEU A 98 -13.15 -5.48 19.97
N ALA A 99 -12.71 -6.73 19.88
CA ALA A 99 -13.37 -7.88 20.48
C ALA A 99 -12.46 -8.62 21.48
N GLY A 100 -11.19 -8.23 21.58
CA GLY A 100 -10.22 -8.82 22.49
C GLY A 100 -8.82 -8.25 22.29
N ASP A 101 -7.84 -8.90 22.90
CA ASP A 101 -6.43 -8.49 22.85
C ASP A 101 -5.76 -8.82 21.51
N VAL A 102 -4.54 -8.30 21.34
CA VAL A 102 -3.64 -8.67 20.25
C VAL A 102 -3.32 -10.16 20.33
N VAL A 103 -3.45 -10.86 19.20
CA VAL A 103 -3.05 -12.25 19.01
C VAL A 103 -1.76 -12.28 18.20
N GLY A 104 -0.71 -12.91 18.75
CA GLY A 104 0.57 -13.09 18.07
C GLY A 104 1.78 -12.91 19.00
N PRO A 105 3.02 -13.10 18.49
CA PRO A 105 3.33 -13.52 17.13
C PRO A 105 2.95 -14.99 16.93
N ALA A 106 2.28 -15.29 15.82
CA ALA A 106 1.98 -16.66 15.44
C ALA A 106 2.27 -16.88 13.96
N GLY A 107 3.20 -17.80 13.66
CA GLY A 107 3.36 -18.34 12.32
C GLY A 107 2.24 -19.31 11.96
N ASN A 108 2.19 -19.75 10.69
CA ASN A 108 1.18 -20.68 10.17
C ASN A 108 -0.27 -20.24 10.40
N SER A 109 -0.52 -18.93 10.38
CA SER A 109 -1.86 -18.36 10.24
C SER A 109 -2.17 -18.15 8.75
N TYR A 110 -3.45 -18.13 8.40
CA TYR A 110 -3.90 -17.87 7.03
C TYR A 110 -5.09 -16.90 7.02
N MET A 111 -5.32 -16.27 5.89
CA MET A 111 -6.58 -15.58 5.58
C MET A 111 -7.33 -16.41 4.55
N ARG A 112 -8.55 -16.81 4.88
CA ARG A 112 -9.42 -17.54 3.96
C ARG A 112 -10.19 -16.56 3.09
N ILE A 113 -10.15 -16.80 1.78
CA ILE A 113 -10.96 -16.09 0.79
C ILE A 113 -12.36 -16.69 0.82
N GLU A 114 -13.30 -15.95 1.39
CA GLU A 114 -14.70 -16.34 1.46
C GLU A 114 -15.43 -16.05 0.16
N ARG A 115 -15.08 -14.93 -0.50
CA ARG A 115 -15.69 -14.47 -1.75
C ARG A 115 -14.67 -13.77 -2.65
N PRO A 116 -14.80 -13.85 -3.98
CA PRO A 116 -13.96 -13.08 -4.90
C PRO A 116 -14.11 -11.58 -4.64
N HIS A 117 -12.99 -10.85 -4.66
CA HIS A 117 -12.96 -9.39 -4.54
C HIS A 117 -11.81 -8.83 -5.41
N ALA A 118 -11.85 -7.53 -5.73
CA ALA A 118 -10.76 -6.87 -6.47
C ALA A 118 -9.38 -7.00 -5.78
N LEU A 119 -9.38 -7.15 -4.46
CA LEU A 119 -8.20 -7.42 -3.64
C LEU A 119 -7.59 -8.81 -3.95
N THR A 120 -8.43 -9.78 -4.29
CA THR A 120 -8.04 -11.18 -4.50
C THR A 120 -7.99 -11.58 -5.98
N ARG A 121 -7.99 -10.60 -6.89
CA ARG A 121 -8.01 -10.79 -8.36
C ARG A 121 -6.81 -11.55 -8.96
N ASN A 122 -5.80 -11.91 -8.17
CA ASN A 122 -4.66 -12.72 -8.61
C ASN A 122 -4.62 -14.09 -7.92
N PHE A 123 -5.61 -14.41 -7.09
CA PHE A 123 -5.64 -15.59 -6.22
C PHE A 123 -6.82 -16.52 -6.52
N GLN A 124 -7.32 -16.54 -7.76
CA GLN A 124 -8.51 -17.34 -8.14
C GLN A 124 -8.30 -18.86 -8.01
N ARG A 125 -7.05 -19.31 -7.90
CA ARG A 125 -6.68 -20.73 -7.82
C ARG A 125 -6.42 -21.21 -6.38
N THR A 126 -6.71 -20.39 -5.39
CA THR A 126 -6.57 -20.73 -3.97
C THR A 126 -7.75 -20.16 -3.18
N SER A 127 -8.05 -20.74 -2.02
CA SER A 127 -8.96 -20.16 -1.03
C SER A 127 -8.23 -19.64 0.21
N LEU A 128 -6.90 -19.71 0.23
CA LEU A 128 -6.06 -19.33 1.37
C LEU A 128 -4.94 -18.41 0.91
N LEU A 129 -4.69 -17.38 1.72
CA LEU A 129 -3.55 -16.49 1.66
C LEU A 129 -2.75 -16.62 2.96
N PRO A 130 -1.44 -16.35 2.96
CA PRO A 130 -0.66 -16.23 4.19
C PRO A 130 -1.32 -15.24 5.16
N GLY A 131 -1.39 -15.58 6.43
CA GLY A 131 -1.91 -14.69 7.47
C GLY A 131 -0.82 -13.78 8.05
N PRO A 132 -1.23 -12.71 8.75
CA PRO A 132 -0.31 -11.85 9.49
C PRO A 132 0.27 -12.56 10.74
N GLU A 133 1.47 -12.17 11.17
CA GLU A 133 2.11 -12.64 12.40
C GLU A 133 1.34 -12.16 13.64
N TYR A 134 0.85 -10.93 13.61
CA TYR A 134 0.05 -10.30 14.65
C TYR A 134 -1.29 -9.82 14.10
N ARG A 135 -2.33 -9.90 14.93
CA ARG A 135 -3.63 -9.30 14.62
C ARG A 135 -4.34 -8.82 15.86
N LEU A 136 -5.14 -7.76 15.71
CA LEU A 136 -6.18 -7.40 16.65
C LEU A 136 -7.37 -8.35 16.48
N HIS A 137 -7.93 -8.80 17.60
CA HIS A 137 -9.22 -9.47 17.57
C HIS A 137 -10.33 -8.42 17.41
N VAL A 138 -11.06 -8.47 16.29
CA VAL A 138 -12.11 -7.49 15.98
C VAL A 138 -13.41 -8.15 15.55
N ARG A 139 -14.51 -7.43 15.75
CA ARG A 139 -15.82 -7.75 15.20
C ARG A 139 -16.19 -6.72 14.13
N GLY A 140 -16.60 -7.20 12.95
CA GLY A 140 -17.16 -6.33 11.91
C GLY A 140 -18.55 -5.80 12.29
N HIS A 141 -18.84 -4.56 11.90
CA HIS A 141 -20.17 -3.94 12.10
C HIS A 141 -21.19 -4.43 11.08
N ARG A 142 -20.75 -4.81 9.87
CA ARG A 142 -21.62 -5.32 8.80
C ARG A 142 -22.07 -6.75 9.10
N ALA A 143 -23.34 -7.04 8.78
CA ALA A 143 -23.87 -8.39 8.87
C ALA A 143 -23.36 -9.27 7.71
N GLY A 144 -23.12 -10.55 8.00
CA GLY A 144 -22.63 -11.54 7.04
C GLY A 144 -21.11 -11.73 7.11
N LEU A 145 -20.63 -12.74 6.39
CA LEU A 145 -19.20 -13.07 6.35
C LEU A 145 -18.41 -12.01 5.55
N PRO A 146 -17.26 -11.55 6.06
CA PRO A 146 -16.36 -10.67 5.33
C PRO A 146 -15.69 -11.41 4.16
N GLU A 147 -15.12 -10.67 3.21
CA GLU A 147 -14.45 -11.23 2.03
C GLU A 147 -13.22 -12.08 2.41
N LEU A 148 -12.53 -11.69 3.48
CA LEU A 148 -11.40 -12.41 4.06
C LEU A 148 -11.66 -12.69 5.55
N THR A 149 -11.54 -13.95 5.96
CA THR A 149 -11.67 -14.37 7.37
C THR A 149 -10.39 -15.00 7.90
N VAL A 150 -10.17 -14.93 9.20
CA VAL A 150 -9.00 -15.52 9.85
C VAL A 150 -9.09 -17.05 9.83
N VAL A 151 -7.97 -17.70 9.52
CA VAL A 151 -7.69 -19.09 9.89
C VAL A 151 -6.63 -19.04 10.99
N PRO A 152 -6.99 -19.43 12.24
CA PRO A 152 -6.07 -19.38 13.37
C PRO A 152 -4.80 -20.19 13.14
N ALA A 153 -3.72 -19.73 13.77
CA ALA A 153 -2.43 -20.40 13.72
C ALA A 153 -2.50 -21.83 14.27
N TYR A 154 -1.67 -22.70 13.71
CA TYR A 154 -1.46 -24.06 14.16
C TYR A 154 0.03 -24.39 14.28
N PRO A 155 0.42 -25.39 15.09
CA PRO A 155 1.83 -25.70 15.35
C PRO A 155 2.62 -25.97 14.06
N ALA A 156 3.88 -25.53 14.01
CA ALA A 156 4.80 -25.84 12.92
C ALA A 156 5.41 -27.24 13.02
N PHE A 157 5.35 -27.85 14.21
CA PHE A 157 5.86 -29.18 14.50
C PHE A 157 5.06 -29.76 15.69
N PRO A 158 4.91 -31.09 15.82
CA PRO A 158 5.36 -32.14 14.90
C PRO A 158 4.51 -32.24 13.62
N PRO A 159 5.00 -32.89 12.53
CA PRO A 159 4.34 -32.90 11.21
C PRO A 159 2.89 -33.38 11.28
N GLU A 160 2.59 -34.31 12.20
CA GLU A 160 1.26 -34.86 12.45
C GLU A 160 0.27 -33.80 12.97
N MET A 161 0.75 -32.63 13.40
CA MET A 161 -0.03 -31.53 13.99
C MET A 161 -0.02 -30.27 13.12
N VAL A 162 0.59 -30.31 11.93
CA VAL A 162 0.73 -29.18 10.98
C VAL A 162 -0.51 -29.09 10.09
N TYR A 163 -1.67 -28.86 10.70
CA TYR A 163 -2.94 -28.64 10.01
C TYR A 163 -3.86 -27.69 10.78
N PRO A 164 -4.71 -26.90 10.08
CA PRO A 164 -5.64 -26.01 10.74
C PRO A 164 -6.76 -26.81 11.42
N ARG A 165 -6.86 -26.68 12.75
CA ARG A 165 -7.98 -27.26 13.53
C ARG A 165 -9.29 -26.51 13.34
N THR A 166 -9.18 -25.22 13.06
CA THR A 166 -10.30 -24.32 12.79
C THR A 166 -10.11 -23.73 11.40
N PRO A 167 -10.45 -24.47 10.33
CA PRO A 167 -10.15 -24.06 8.95
C PRO A 167 -11.01 -22.88 8.47
N ARG A 168 -12.03 -22.49 9.24
CA ARG A 168 -12.92 -21.37 8.93
C ARG A 168 -13.39 -20.71 10.22
N THR A 169 -13.45 -19.39 10.22
CA THR A 169 -14.02 -18.57 11.29
C THR A 169 -14.92 -17.50 10.68
N GLU A 170 -15.57 -16.71 11.53
CA GLU A 170 -16.27 -15.49 11.11
C GLU A 170 -15.46 -14.22 11.43
N GLU A 171 -14.26 -14.38 12.01
CA GLU A 171 -13.39 -13.26 12.39
C GLU A 171 -12.84 -12.58 11.12
N PRO A 172 -13.04 -11.27 10.94
CA PRO A 172 -12.51 -10.56 9.78
C PRO A 172 -10.98 -10.56 9.75
N ALA A 173 -10.41 -10.99 8.62
CA ALA A 173 -9.01 -10.76 8.30
C ALA A 173 -8.81 -9.45 7.52
N ALA A 174 -9.87 -8.95 6.87
CA ALA A 174 -9.93 -7.62 6.29
C ALA A 174 -11.37 -7.10 6.37
N LEU A 175 -11.51 -5.78 6.53
CA LEU A 175 -12.78 -5.08 6.45
C LEU A 175 -12.75 -4.11 5.26
N LEU A 176 -13.80 -4.20 4.44
CA LEU A 176 -13.92 -3.46 3.20
C LEU A 176 -15.23 -2.67 3.18
N SER A 177 -15.14 -1.40 2.85
CA SER A 177 -16.32 -0.55 2.64
C SER A 177 -16.13 0.38 1.44
N GLU A 178 -17.22 0.63 0.73
CA GLU A 178 -17.28 1.62 -0.33
C GLU A 178 -18.54 2.46 -0.09
N THR A 179 -18.37 3.76 0.16
CA THR A 179 -19.48 4.68 0.50
C THR A 179 -19.14 6.08 0.03
N GLY A 180 -20.06 6.73 -0.68
CA GLY A 180 -19.88 8.13 -1.11
C GLY A 180 -18.66 8.38 -2.00
N GLY A 181 -18.18 7.37 -2.74
CA GLY A 181 -16.96 7.44 -3.54
C GLY A 181 -15.67 7.09 -2.79
N SER A 182 -15.72 7.03 -1.45
CA SER A 182 -14.61 6.55 -0.62
C SER A 182 -14.55 5.05 -0.58
N ARG A 183 -13.33 4.51 -0.63
CA ARG A 183 -13.04 3.09 -0.43
C ARG A 183 -12.13 2.93 0.79
N VAL A 184 -12.54 2.12 1.76
CA VAL A 184 -11.76 1.83 2.97
C VAL A 184 -11.37 0.36 2.99
N VAL A 185 -10.08 0.11 3.22
CA VAL A 185 -9.54 -1.20 3.55
C VAL A 185 -8.88 -1.11 4.91
N TYR A 186 -9.33 -1.94 5.85
CA TYR A 186 -8.65 -2.13 7.12
C TYR A 186 -8.27 -3.60 7.30
N PHE A 187 -6.98 -3.87 7.47
CA PHE A 187 -6.50 -5.18 7.88
C PHE A 187 -6.22 -5.13 9.39
N PRO A 188 -6.97 -5.87 10.23
CA PRO A 188 -6.71 -5.92 11.66
C PRO A 188 -5.36 -6.55 12.02
N GLY A 189 -4.64 -7.15 11.06
CA GLY A 189 -3.30 -7.70 11.25
C GLY A 189 -2.20 -6.98 10.48
N ASP A 190 -0.97 -7.29 10.87
CA ASP A 190 0.26 -6.65 10.40
C ASP A 190 0.74 -7.19 9.03
N VAL A 191 -0.14 -7.17 8.02
CA VAL A 191 0.15 -7.72 6.68
C VAL A 191 1.38 -7.10 6.01
N ASP A 192 1.62 -5.81 6.26
CA ASP A 192 2.78 -5.04 5.79
C ASP A 192 4.08 -5.48 6.47
N ARG A 193 4.11 -5.48 7.80
CA ARG A 193 5.26 -5.95 8.58
C ARG A 193 5.56 -7.43 8.31
N THR A 194 4.52 -8.26 8.25
CA THR A 194 4.67 -9.68 7.95
C THR A 194 5.28 -9.87 6.56
N PHE A 195 4.79 -9.14 5.55
CA PHE A 195 5.40 -9.13 4.22
C PHE A 195 6.89 -8.77 4.28
N TRP A 196 7.24 -7.67 4.97
CA TRP A 196 8.63 -7.23 5.09
C TRP A 196 9.54 -8.30 5.70
N ARG A 197 9.09 -8.96 6.77
CA ARG A 197 9.89 -9.97 7.47
C ARG A 197 9.99 -11.28 6.73
N SER A 198 8.92 -11.71 6.06
CA SER A 198 8.86 -13.02 5.42
C SER A 198 9.28 -12.99 3.94
N GLY A 199 9.25 -11.82 3.29
CA GLY A 199 9.43 -11.68 1.84
C GLY A 199 8.31 -12.35 1.03
N ASN A 200 7.12 -12.53 1.60
CA ASN A 200 6.06 -13.30 0.96
C ASN A 200 5.38 -12.48 -0.14
N THR A 201 5.51 -12.93 -1.39
CA THR A 201 4.99 -12.23 -2.57
C THR A 201 3.47 -12.13 -2.62
N ASP A 202 2.75 -13.08 -2.03
CA ASP A 202 1.27 -13.03 -1.99
C ASP A 202 0.78 -11.89 -1.10
N LEU A 203 1.48 -11.62 0.01
CA LEU A 203 1.17 -10.46 0.86
C LEU A 203 1.47 -9.15 0.13
N SER A 204 2.60 -9.03 -0.58
CA SER A 204 2.87 -7.84 -1.40
C SER A 204 1.78 -7.65 -2.47
N GLN A 205 1.42 -8.73 -3.19
CA GLN A 205 0.39 -8.68 -4.21
C GLN A 205 -0.98 -8.29 -3.64
N LEU A 206 -1.32 -8.76 -2.44
CA LEU A 206 -2.54 -8.35 -1.74
C LEU A 206 -2.52 -6.87 -1.36
N ILE A 207 -1.40 -6.37 -0.81
CA ILE A 207 -1.22 -4.95 -0.47
C ILE A 207 -1.37 -4.10 -1.74
N ARG A 208 -0.63 -4.41 -2.81
CA ARG A 208 -0.74 -3.76 -4.11
C ARG A 208 -2.17 -3.75 -4.64
N ASN A 209 -2.86 -4.89 -4.59
CA ASN A 209 -4.25 -4.98 -5.05
C ASN A 209 -5.19 -4.11 -4.23
N SER A 210 -4.97 -4.04 -2.92
CA SER A 210 -5.74 -3.19 -2.01
C SER A 210 -5.47 -1.71 -2.24
N VAL A 211 -4.21 -1.31 -2.46
CA VAL A 211 -3.83 0.07 -2.84
C VAL A 211 -4.47 0.45 -4.18
N THR A 212 -4.41 -0.41 -5.20
CA THR A 212 -5.11 -0.18 -6.48
C THR A 212 -6.61 0.03 -6.25
N TRP A 213 -7.23 -0.78 -5.38
CA TRP A 213 -8.68 -0.70 -5.16
C TRP A 213 -9.07 0.60 -4.45
N VAL A 214 -8.36 1.01 -3.39
CA VAL A 214 -8.64 2.30 -2.69
C VAL A 214 -8.34 3.50 -3.58
N MET A 215 -7.39 3.37 -4.51
CA MET A 215 -7.11 4.36 -5.54
C MET A 215 -8.20 4.45 -6.60
N GLY A 216 -9.32 3.73 -6.53
CA GLY A 216 -10.47 3.96 -7.42
C GLY A 216 -10.23 3.59 -8.89
N GLU A 217 -11.13 4.05 -9.76
CA GLU A 217 -11.12 3.72 -11.20
C GLU A 217 -10.53 4.81 -12.11
N ALA A 218 -10.21 5.98 -11.56
CA ALA A 218 -9.69 7.06 -12.41
C ALA A 218 -8.26 6.75 -12.82
N GLU A 219 -7.96 7.02 -14.08
CA GLU A 219 -6.65 6.73 -14.65
C GLU A 219 -5.52 7.43 -13.88
N PRO A 220 -4.41 6.73 -13.61
CA PRO A 220 -3.26 7.35 -12.98
C PRO A 220 -2.61 8.39 -13.89
N LEU A 221 -2.12 9.46 -13.26
CA LEU A 221 -1.37 10.54 -13.91
C LEU A 221 -0.14 9.98 -14.64
N LEU A 222 0.59 9.06 -14.01
CA LEU A 222 1.77 8.41 -14.56
C LEU A 222 1.60 6.89 -14.50
N THR A 223 1.93 6.19 -15.59
CA THR A 223 2.18 4.75 -15.59
C THR A 223 3.58 4.46 -16.12
N VAL A 224 4.26 3.51 -15.48
CA VAL A 224 5.57 3.02 -15.92
C VAL A 224 5.57 1.51 -15.85
N GLU A 225 5.72 0.88 -17.00
CA GLU A 225 5.77 -0.57 -17.17
C GLU A 225 7.18 -1.02 -17.54
N GLY A 226 7.57 -2.20 -17.07
CA GLY A 226 8.90 -2.78 -17.29
C GLY A 226 9.45 -3.42 -16.02
N ASP A 227 10.43 -4.30 -16.18
CA ASP A 227 11.02 -5.07 -15.08
C ASP A 227 11.97 -4.25 -14.21
N GLY A 228 12.11 -4.67 -12.96
CA GLY A 228 12.98 -4.03 -11.96
C GLY A 228 12.21 -3.21 -10.93
N VAL A 229 12.87 -2.80 -9.86
CA VAL A 229 12.28 -1.99 -8.79
C VAL A 229 12.76 -0.55 -8.96
N ILE A 230 11.83 0.39 -9.09
CA ILE A 230 12.13 1.81 -9.29
C ILE A 230 11.21 2.63 -8.40
N GLU A 231 11.71 3.78 -7.97
CA GLU A 231 10.90 4.85 -7.39
C GLU A 231 10.82 6.00 -8.37
N MET A 232 9.67 6.69 -8.34
CA MET A 232 9.35 7.72 -9.32
C MET A 232 8.88 8.98 -8.60
N PHE A 233 9.43 10.11 -8.99
CA PHE A 233 8.95 11.42 -8.55
C PHE A 233 8.60 12.24 -9.78
N LEU A 234 7.37 12.74 -9.84
CA LEU A 234 6.91 13.59 -10.92
C LEU A 234 6.77 15.02 -10.41
N TRP A 235 7.53 15.92 -11.00
CA TRP A 235 7.53 17.33 -10.67
C TRP A 235 6.91 18.13 -11.80
N GLU A 236 6.04 19.05 -11.46
CA GLU A 236 5.61 20.11 -12.35
C GLU A 236 6.62 21.27 -12.25
N THR A 237 7.03 21.77 -13.41
CA THR A 237 8.04 22.83 -13.56
C THR A 237 7.50 23.92 -14.49
N ASP A 238 8.14 25.09 -14.50
CA ASP A 238 7.74 26.19 -15.40
C ASP A 238 7.71 25.78 -16.88
N ALA A 239 8.64 24.91 -17.29
CA ALA A 239 8.76 24.45 -18.67
C ALA A 239 7.88 23.24 -19.00
N GLY A 240 7.30 22.54 -18.01
CA GLY A 240 6.60 21.28 -18.22
C GLY A 240 6.75 20.33 -17.04
N PHE A 241 7.23 19.11 -17.27
CA PHE A 241 7.40 18.10 -16.21
C PHE A 241 8.83 17.56 -16.13
N ALA A 242 9.24 17.19 -14.92
CA ALA A 242 10.44 16.41 -14.68
C ALA A 242 10.08 15.09 -13.97
N LEU A 243 10.30 13.98 -14.65
CA LEU A 243 10.15 12.64 -14.09
C LEU A 243 11.51 12.12 -13.62
N HIS A 244 11.68 12.04 -12.31
CA HIS A 244 12.83 11.43 -11.67
C HIS A 244 12.57 9.93 -11.53
N VAL A 245 13.54 9.11 -11.95
CA VAL A 245 13.46 7.64 -11.85
C VAL A 245 14.71 7.14 -11.12
N LEU A 246 14.52 6.59 -9.92
CA LEU A 246 15.58 5.96 -9.13
C LEU A 246 15.48 4.45 -9.29
N ASN A 247 16.58 3.79 -9.62
CA ASN A 247 16.61 2.34 -9.80
C ASN A 247 17.09 1.63 -8.53
N TYR A 248 16.17 0.95 -7.85
CA TYR A 248 16.43 0.10 -6.69
C TYR A 248 16.66 -1.37 -7.04
N THR A 249 16.65 -1.74 -8.32
CA THR A 249 16.94 -3.11 -8.77
C THR A 249 18.32 -3.54 -8.30
N ASN A 250 18.35 -4.37 -7.26
CA ASN A 250 19.59 -4.82 -6.64
C ASN A 250 19.38 -6.13 -5.88
N PRO A 251 20.26 -7.13 -6.00
CA PRO A 251 20.23 -8.32 -5.14
C PRO A 251 20.34 -8.01 -3.64
N GLN A 252 20.82 -6.82 -3.28
CA GLN A 252 20.97 -6.31 -1.92
C GLN A 252 20.02 -5.15 -1.60
N MET A 253 18.90 -5.00 -2.32
CA MET A 253 17.98 -3.86 -2.19
C MET A 253 17.58 -3.54 -0.74
N THR A 254 17.34 -4.55 0.09
CA THR A 254 16.92 -4.38 1.49
C THR A 254 18.09 -4.33 2.49
N ARG A 255 19.34 -4.31 2.00
CA ARG A 255 20.56 -4.26 2.82
C ARG A 255 21.19 -2.87 2.79
N PRO A 256 21.95 -2.49 3.84
CA PRO A 256 22.44 -1.12 3.99
C PRO A 256 23.48 -0.69 2.96
N PHE A 257 24.16 -1.62 2.28
CA PHE A 257 25.27 -1.30 1.38
C PHE A 257 24.99 -1.78 -0.05
N VAL A 258 24.96 -0.82 -0.97
CA VAL A 258 24.96 -1.08 -2.41
C VAL A 258 26.36 -1.54 -2.82
N ARG A 259 26.45 -2.74 -3.42
CA ARG A 259 27.73 -3.32 -3.89
C ARG A 259 27.99 -3.11 -5.38
N GLY A 260 26.99 -2.64 -6.11
CA GLY A 260 27.03 -2.41 -7.55
C GLY A 260 25.68 -1.91 -8.05
N PHE A 261 25.68 -1.32 -9.25
CA PHE A 261 24.47 -0.84 -9.92
C PHE A 261 24.07 -1.82 -11.02
N TYR A 262 22.78 -2.16 -11.07
CA TYR A 262 22.23 -3.12 -12.02
C TYR A 262 21.22 -2.41 -12.91
N PRO A 263 21.59 -2.05 -14.16
CA PRO A 263 20.68 -1.30 -15.01
C PRO A 263 19.37 -2.02 -15.26
N ALA A 264 18.27 -1.27 -15.20
CA ALA A 264 16.92 -1.75 -15.47
C ALA A 264 16.28 -1.00 -16.65
N GLY A 265 15.29 -1.62 -17.29
CA GLY A 265 14.63 -1.14 -18.49
C GLY A 265 14.68 -2.15 -19.65
N PRO A 266 14.05 -1.84 -20.80
CA PRO A 266 13.38 -0.58 -21.10
C PRO A 266 12.08 -0.38 -20.29
N PHE A 267 11.77 0.88 -19.99
CA PHE A 267 10.52 1.25 -19.33
C PHE A 267 9.58 1.95 -20.32
N SER A 268 8.36 1.43 -20.45
CA SER A 268 7.27 2.09 -21.18
C SER A 268 6.61 3.09 -20.25
N VAL A 269 6.73 4.39 -20.56
CA VAL A 269 6.22 5.47 -19.73
C VAL A 269 5.01 6.12 -20.41
N SER A 270 3.93 6.33 -19.66
CA SER A 270 2.79 7.12 -20.10
C SER A 270 2.38 8.16 -19.05
N LEU A 271 2.51 9.43 -19.41
CA LEU A 271 2.14 10.57 -18.57
C LEU A 271 0.90 11.26 -19.16
N MET A 272 -0.15 11.42 -18.36
CA MET A 272 -1.29 12.27 -18.68
C MET A 272 -0.86 13.74 -18.58
N LEU A 273 -1.16 14.54 -19.60
CA LEU A 273 -0.91 15.98 -19.55
C LEU A 273 -2.17 16.69 -19.01
N PRO A 274 -2.14 17.24 -17.78
CA PRO A 274 -3.26 18.02 -17.29
C PRO A 274 -3.39 19.33 -18.09
N GLY A 275 -4.59 19.60 -18.61
CA GLY A 275 -4.91 20.79 -19.39
C GLY A 275 -4.44 20.75 -20.86
N ALA A 276 -4.50 21.89 -21.55
CA ALA A 276 -4.10 22.01 -22.96
C ALA A 276 -2.57 22.19 -23.17
N ARG A 277 -1.75 21.59 -22.30
CA ARG A 277 -0.28 21.69 -22.39
C ARG A 277 0.21 20.91 -23.61
N ARG A 278 1.17 21.48 -24.33
CA ARG A 278 1.88 20.82 -25.43
C ARG A 278 3.26 20.45 -24.93
N VAL A 279 3.69 19.23 -25.25
CA VAL A 279 5.08 18.81 -25.12
C VAL A 279 5.71 18.93 -26.50
N SER A 280 6.83 19.64 -26.56
CA SER A 280 7.68 19.83 -27.73
C SER A 280 8.83 18.82 -27.75
N GLU A 281 9.39 18.49 -26.58
CA GLU A 281 10.53 17.59 -26.45
C GLU A 281 10.40 16.69 -25.20
N VAL A 282 10.85 15.44 -25.35
CA VAL A 282 11.10 14.54 -24.23
C VAL A 282 12.59 14.16 -24.28
N ARG A 283 13.33 14.40 -23.21
CA ARG A 283 14.77 14.09 -23.14
C ARG A 283 15.21 13.63 -21.76
N THR A 284 16.18 12.74 -21.73
CA THR A 284 16.92 12.40 -20.50
C THR A 284 17.93 13.50 -20.17
N LEU A 285 18.22 13.73 -18.88
CA LEU A 285 19.11 14.81 -18.43
C LEU A 285 20.45 14.31 -17.89
N ARG A 286 20.49 13.13 -17.24
CA ARG A 286 21.74 12.57 -16.73
C ARG A 286 22.58 11.97 -17.85
N THR A 287 21.93 11.22 -18.74
CA THR A 287 22.54 10.75 -19.99
C THR A 287 21.83 11.42 -21.16
N PRO A 288 22.24 12.63 -21.58
CA PRO A 288 21.46 13.45 -22.49
C PRO A 288 21.11 12.72 -23.79
N THR A 289 19.82 12.49 -24.02
CA THR A 289 19.31 11.82 -25.21
C THR A 289 17.87 12.29 -25.43
N THR A 290 17.59 12.81 -26.63
CA THR A 290 16.21 13.10 -27.03
C THR A 290 15.49 11.79 -27.34
N LEU A 291 14.35 11.58 -26.70
CA LEU A 291 13.52 10.39 -26.84
C LEU A 291 12.41 10.67 -27.85
N SER A 292 12.14 9.68 -28.70
CA SER A 292 10.91 9.70 -29.50
C SER A 292 9.71 9.49 -28.58
N TYR A 293 8.64 10.26 -28.79
CA TYR A 293 7.39 10.14 -28.05
C TYR A 293 6.18 10.20 -28.99
N ARG A 294 5.03 9.76 -28.49
CA ARG A 294 3.73 9.89 -29.15
C ARG A 294 2.74 10.58 -28.22
N LEU A 295 1.88 11.40 -28.80
CA LEU A 295 0.76 12.02 -28.09
C LEU A 295 -0.54 11.32 -28.52
N GLU A 296 -1.17 10.61 -27.60
CA GLU A 296 -2.37 9.82 -27.87
C GLU A 296 -3.34 9.94 -26.69
N GLY A 297 -4.57 10.40 -26.94
CA GLY A 297 -5.60 10.51 -25.90
C GLY A 297 -5.25 11.43 -24.74
N GLY A 298 -4.52 12.52 -24.98
CA GLY A 298 -4.06 13.44 -23.93
C GLY A 298 -2.84 12.94 -23.13
N ARG A 299 -2.26 11.81 -23.50
CA ARG A 299 -1.08 11.22 -22.84
C ARG A 299 0.15 11.29 -23.73
N VAL A 300 1.29 11.61 -23.13
CA VAL A 300 2.61 11.47 -23.74
C VAL A 300 3.15 10.08 -23.42
N ARG A 301 3.49 9.33 -24.45
CA ARG A 301 4.04 7.97 -24.37
C ARG A 301 5.44 7.93 -24.95
N PHE A 302 6.38 7.39 -24.20
CA PHE A 302 7.77 7.21 -24.64
C PHE A 302 8.39 5.98 -23.97
N VAL A 303 9.54 5.56 -24.48
CA VAL A 303 10.33 4.47 -23.88
C VAL A 303 11.58 5.08 -23.27
N LEU A 304 11.79 4.85 -21.98
CA LEU A 304 13.05 5.13 -21.30
C LEU A 304 13.94 3.89 -21.43
N PRO A 305 15.00 3.91 -22.25
CA PRO A 305 15.70 2.67 -22.63
C PRO A 305 16.37 1.95 -21.47
N LYS A 306 16.93 2.71 -20.52
CA LYS A 306 17.71 2.16 -19.40
C LYS A 306 17.82 3.18 -18.28
N VAL A 307 17.80 2.73 -17.04
CA VAL A 307 18.20 3.48 -15.85
C VAL A 307 19.22 2.65 -15.08
N THR A 308 20.45 3.15 -14.94
CA THR A 308 21.51 2.43 -14.20
C THR A 308 21.27 2.53 -12.70
N ASP A 309 21.27 3.74 -12.17
CA ASP A 309 21.07 4.07 -10.76
C ASP A 309 20.03 5.18 -10.61
N TYR A 310 20.08 6.20 -11.48
CA TYR A 310 19.12 7.29 -11.49
C TYR A 310 19.10 7.99 -12.85
N GLU A 311 17.94 8.46 -13.29
CA GLU A 311 17.77 9.29 -14.49
C GLU A 311 16.65 10.33 -14.26
N ILE A 312 16.70 11.43 -15.02
CA ILE A 312 15.63 12.43 -15.06
C ILE A 312 15.17 12.54 -16.50
N VAL A 313 13.87 12.42 -16.73
CA VAL A 313 13.25 12.71 -18.02
C VAL A 313 12.55 14.06 -17.92
N ALA A 314 13.03 15.03 -18.70
CA ALA A 314 12.36 16.31 -18.89
C ALA A 314 11.36 16.20 -20.03
N LEU A 315 10.15 16.70 -19.79
CA LEU A 315 9.11 16.90 -20.79
C LEU A 315 8.83 18.40 -20.87
N VAL A 316 9.23 19.04 -21.97
CA VAL A 316 9.14 20.50 -22.19
C VAL A 316 8.30 20.83 -23.40
#